data_AF-A0A662MWU2-F1
#
_entry.id   AF-A0A662MWU2-F1
#
_cell.length_a   1.000
_cell.length_b   1.000
_cell.length_c   1.000
_cell.angle_alpha   90.00
_cell.angle_beta   90.00
_cell.angle_gamma   90.00
#
_symmetry.space_group_name_H-M   'P 1'
#
loop_
_entity.id
_entity.type
_entity.pdbx_description
1 polymer ?
#
loop_
_entity_poly.entity_id
_entity_poly.type
_entity_poly.pdbx_seq_one_letter_code
_entity_poly.pdbx_strand_id
1 'polypeptide(L)'
;IDYNRVFAFATTESNFTLEPGFLKPGALYRYQIVTRREFFDQNVDNGSTSPWGLIGMPTLVNTPVQGGTHTPTISLSNWGVVVVSMPDPGSGDPMYWLDFQIKVTDEDGVPDNIDSVRVTFPDGTTELDLYYDESSWGQADHNYLADQAYGDISDIQEGTYTFIVTDWDGNSTTITDNLTINPVSFPALIWPTEGQLVSGTAPVIDWSEVPGASKYRVRIYEGWNHTIHWSPFLTTTYYVVPEGILVTGKTYSYAVYSYREDYPENELDNVSKNAFGYFSTIHMSTVEGPPDSDGDGLTDASEVSSGTNPFDADTDDDGIRDDLEYSYGTDPTMADTDGDGLLDGTELGFTWANVTPATEPSVFEPAPDPDLTTDPTNADTDGDGMPDGWEEEYNLDPTADDALADTDGDGFSNFREYVSNSSPGDNSDTPVLLGDYEPDSDVDGLDLAKFAGKFQAEFGRQNCSPDNPCTCDIDGDGDFDLFDLIFFTEDFGRVQQ
;
A
#
# COMPACT_ATOMS: atom_id res chain seq x y z
N ILE A 1 20.86 15.27 -48.87
CA ILE A 1 21.94 15.82 -48.01
C ILE A 1 21.25 16.15 -46.71
N ASP A 2 21.32 15.21 -45.76
CA ASP A 2 20.65 15.32 -44.48
C ASP A 2 21.28 16.46 -43.69
N TYR A 3 20.45 17.41 -43.29
CA TYR A 3 20.89 18.54 -42.49
C TYR A 3 20.09 18.55 -41.19
N ASN A 4 20.32 17.54 -40.36
CA ASN A 4 19.74 17.49 -39.03
C ASN A 4 20.31 18.64 -38.20
N ARG A 5 19.42 19.35 -37.51
CA ARG A 5 19.80 20.45 -36.64
C ARG A 5 20.36 19.87 -35.35
N VAL A 6 21.68 19.97 -35.18
CA VAL A 6 22.40 19.42 -34.01
C VAL A 6 22.22 20.29 -32.77
N PHE A 7 22.15 21.62 -32.92
CA PHE A 7 22.09 22.55 -31.79
C PHE A 7 21.45 23.88 -32.19
N ALA A 8 20.61 24.45 -31.31
CA ALA A 8 20.07 25.80 -31.43
C ALA A 8 19.71 26.36 -30.05
N PHE A 9 20.07 27.61 -29.80
CA PHE A 9 19.75 28.31 -28.56
C PHE A 9 19.52 29.80 -28.86
N ALA A 10 18.80 30.47 -27.97
CA ALA A 10 18.63 31.93 -28.01
C ALA A 10 19.47 32.57 -26.91
N THR A 11 20.12 33.69 -27.21
CA THR A 11 20.87 34.46 -26.22
C THR A 11 20.76 35.95 -26.50
N THR A 12 20.85 36.75 -25.45
CA THR A 12 21.02 38.21 -25.52
C THR A 12 22.50 38.61 -25.59
N GLU A 13 23.41 37.66 -25.36
CA GLU A 13 24.86 37.89 -25.37
C GLU A 13 25.42 37.96 -26.80
N SER A 14 26.48 38.75 -26.97
CA SER A 14 27.14 38.98 -28.26
C SER A 14 28.18 37.90 -28.63
N ASN A 15 28.36 36.91 -27.77
CA ASN A 15 29.24 35.76 -27.95
C ASN A 15 28.63 34.52 -27.30
N PHE A 16 29.07 33.35 -27.75
CA PHE A 16 28.69 32.07 -27.17
C PHE A 16 29.82 31.06 -27.37
N THR A 17 30.15 30.33 -26.32
CA THR A 17 31.07 29.20 -26.37
C THR A 17 30.22 27.95 -26.37
N LEU A 18 30.34 27.12 -27.42
CA LEU A 18 29.77 25.78 -27.37
C LEU A 18 30.54 25.00 -26.31
N GLU A 19 29.83 24.38 -25.37
CA GLU A 19 30.45 23.45 -24.43
C GLU A 19 31.07 22.27 -25.19
N PRO A 20 32.11 21.63 -24.63
CA PRO A 20 32.65 20.38 -25.17
C PRO A 20 31.54 19.32 -25.37
N GLY A 21 31.67 18.48 -26.40
CA GLY A 21 30.74 17.37 -26.66
C GLY A 21 29.68 17.60 -27.74
N PHE A 22 29.29 18.85 -28.01
CA PHE A 22 28.27 19.16 -29.04
C PHE A 22 28.72 18.90 -30.50
N LEU A 23 30.02 18.87 -30.75
CA LEU A 23 30.59 18.67 -32.10
C LEU A 23 31.47 17.42 -32.09
N LYS A 24 31.11 16.43 -32.91
CA LYS A 24 31.87 15.19 -33.11
C LYS A 24 33.23 15.52 -33.72
N PRO A 25 34.33 14.96 -33.19
CA PRO A 25 35.64 15.07 -33.81
C PRO A 25 35.64 14.58 -35.27
N GLY A 26 36.33 15.29 -36.16
CA GLY A 26 36.46 14.89 -37.57
C GLY A 26 35.20 15.04 -38.43
N ALA A 27 34.12 15.61 -37.89
CA ALA A 27 32.89 15.88 -38.63
C ALA A 27 32.80 17.35 -39.10
N LEU A 28 32.06 17.55 -40.21
CA LEU A 28 31.85 18.87 -40.79
C LEU A 28 30.54 19.48 -40.27
N TYR A 29 30.65 20.59 -39.56
CA TYR A 29 29.50 21.30 -39.03
C TYR A 29 29.21 22.59 -39.76
N ARG A 30 27.94 23.01 -39.69
CA ARG A 30 27.46 24.28 -40.22
C ARG A 30 26.68 25.03 -39.13
N TYR A 31 26.90 26.33 -38.98
CA TYR A 31 26.14 27.15 -38.03
C TYR A 31 25.60 28.44 -38.67
N GLN A 32 24.48 28.94 -38.13
CA GLN A 32 23.88 30.21 -38.50
C GLN A 32 23.47 30.96 -37.24
N ILE A 33 23.77 32.24 -37.17
CA ILE A 33 23.28 33.16 -36.14
C ILE A 33 22.07 33.90 -36.72
N VAL A 34 20.96 33.89 -35.98
CA VAL A 34 19.72 34.56 -36.37
C VAL A 34 19.36 35.56 -35.29
N THR A 35 19.19 36.83 -35.66
CA THR A 35 18.76 37.88 -34.74
C THR A 35 17.25 38.08 -34.85
N ARG A 36 16.56 38.19 -33.70
CA ARG A 36 15.12 38.41 -33.58
C ARG A 36 14.83 39.64 -32.73
N ARG A 37 13.68 40.30 -32.96
CA ARG A 37 13.17 41.39 -32.12
C ARG A 37 11.94 40.90 -31.35
N GLU A 38 11.96 41.08 -30.03
CA GLU A 38 10.96 40.79 -28.97
C GLU A 38 9.75 39.85 -29.29
N PHE A 39 9.74 38.70 -28.60
CA PHE A 39 8.60 37.87 -28.17
C PHE A 39 7.58 37.33 -29.19
N PHE A 40 7.91 37.22 -30.48
CA PHE A 40 7.12 36.41 -31.42
C PHE A 40 8.00 35.48 -32.26
N ASP A 41 7.70 34.18 -32.21
CA ASP A 41 8.46 33.09 -32.87
C ASP A 41 8.44 33.16 -34.41
N GLN A 42 7.71 34.12 -34.97
CA GLN A 42 7.41 34.21 -36.41
C GLN A 42 8.14 35.36 -37.14
N ASN A 43 9.01 36.14 -36.47
CA ASN A 43 9.76 37.24 -37.12
C ASN A 43 11.28 37.04 -37.03
N VAL A 44 11.89 36.63 -38.14
CA VAL A 44 13.35 36.55 -38.33
C VAL A 44 13.85 37.81 -39.04
N ASP A 45 14.65 38.64 -38.37
CA ASP A 45 15.07 39.96 -38.88
C ASP A 45 16.37 39.92 -39.70
N ASN A 46 17.35 39.09 -39.33
CA ASN A 46 18.62 38.97 -40.07
C ASN A 46 19.35 37.66 -39.72
N GLY A 47 20.13 37.10 -40.67
CA GLY A 47 20.91 35.87 -40.50
C GLY A 47 22.36 36.03 -40.97
N SER A 48 23.31 35.41 -40.28
CA SER A 48 24.73 35.40 -40.67
C SER A 48 24.96 34.69 -42.01
N THR A 49 25.91 35.18 -42.82
CA THR A 49 26.30 34.58 -44.12
C THR A 49 27.77 34.16 -44.18
N SER A 50 28.05 33.05 -44.89
CA SER A 50 29.38 32.49 -45.14
C SER A 50 30.11 33.18 -46.32
N PRO A 51 31.46 33.17 -46.37
CA PRO A 51 32.24 33.74 -47.48
C PRO A 51 31.98 33.09 -48.86
N TRP A 52 31.37 31.91 -48.89
CA TRP A 52 31.07 31.17 -50.12
C TRP A 52 29.65 31.49 -50.64
N GLY A 53 29.46 32.71 -51.13
CA GLY A 53 28.74 32.98 -52.37
C GLY A 53 27.20 32.90 -52.45
N LEU A 54 26.42 32.60 -51.41
CA LEU A 54 24.94 32.71 -51.45
C LEU A 54 24.36 33.23 -50.13
N ILE A 55 23.36 34.11 -50.24
CA ILE A 55 22.58 34.63 -49.10
C ILE A 55 21.95 33.43 -48.37
N GLY A 56 22.25 33.28 -47.08
CA GLY A 56 21.74 32.19 -46.23
C GLY A 56 22.63 30.95 -46.09
N MET A 57 23.86 30.96 -46.62
CA MET A 57 24.79 29.82 -46.42
C MET A 57 25.56 29.91 -45.09
N PRO A 58 25.55 28.85 -44.24
CA PRO A 58 26.24 28.81 -42.94
C PRO A 58 27.77 28.60 -43.03
N THR A 59 28.49 28.97 -41.95
CA THR A 59 29.96 28.83 -41.82
C THR A 59 30.36 27.41 -41.41
N LEU A 60 31.50 26.91 -41.92
CA LEU A 60 32.01 25.56 -41.66
C LEU A 60 33.08 25.53 -40.55
N VAL A 61 33.00 24.55 -39.63
CA VAL A 61 34.00 24.29 -38.59
C VAL A 61 34.41 22.81 -38.62
N ASN A 62 35.71 22.54 -38.43
CA ASN A 62 36.29 21.20 -38.30
C ASN A 62 36.93 21.07 -36.92
N THR A 63 36.58 20.02 -36.17
CA THR A 63 37.10 19.76 -34.82
C THR A 63 38.27 18.76 -34.89
N PRO A 64 39.38 18.97 -34.15
CA PRO A 64 40.47 18.00 -34.06
C PRO A 64 40.01 16.73 -33.32
N VAL A 65 40.62 15.59 -33.65
CA VAL A 65 40.45 14.31 -32.94
C VAL A 65 41.43 14.26 -31.79
N GLN A 66 40.94 14.35 -30.55
CA GLN A 66 41.71 14.09 -29.35
C GLN A 66 40.93 13.08 -28.52
N GLY A 67 41.40 11.83 -28.51
CA GLY A 67 40.70 10.73 -27.85
C GLY A 67 40.79 10.80 -26.33
N GLY A 68 39.68 10.49 -25.67
CA GLY A 68 39.59 10.31 -24.23
C GLY A 68 40.37 9.07 -23.78
N THR A 69 40.68 9.00 -22.48
CA THR A 69 41.35 7.83 -21.88
C THR A 69 40.51 7.15 -20.81
N HIS A 70 39.33 7.68 -20.53
CA HIS A 70 38.48 7.20 -19.46
C HIS A 70 37.53 6.12 -20.01
N THR A 71 37.27 5.11 -19.19
CA THR A 71 36.37 4.01 -19.58
C THR A 71 34.94 4.37 -19.16
N PRO A 72 33.93 4.16 -20.01
CA PRO A 72 32.55 4.39 -19.62
C PRO A 72 32.14 3.46 -18.46
N THR A 73 31.12 3.86 -17.70
CA THR A 73 30.55 3.08 -16.60
C THR A 73 29.11 2.67 -16.92
N ILE A 74 28.70 1.50 -16.43
CA ILE A 74 27.32 0.98 -16.56
C ILE A 74 26.71 0.82 -15.17
N SER A 75 25.45 1.21 -15.02
CA SER A 75 24.63 0.91 -13.85
C SER A 75 23.33 0.22 -14.24
N LEU A 76 22.98 -0.84 -13.50
CA LEU A 76 21.70 -1.55 -13.59
C LEU A 76 20.59 -0.91 -12.74
N SER A 77 20.85 0.27 -12.15
CA SER A 77 19.87 0.97 -11.30
C SER A 77 18.60 1.42 -12.05
N ASN A 78 18.54 1.25 -13.36
CA ASN A 78 17.38 1.54 -14.21
C ASN A 78 16.78 0.26 -14.80
N TRP A 79 16.56 -0.76 -13.96
CA TRP A 79 15.85 -2.04 -14.23
C TRP A 79 16.72 -3.18 -14.76
N GLY A 80 17.80 -2.93 -15.49
CA GLY A 80 18.65 -4.00 -15.99
C GLY A 80 17.93 -4.82 -17.06
N VAL A 81 17.74 -6.12 -16.83
CA VAL A 81 16.90 -7.00 -17.69
C VAL A 81 15.66 -7.47 -16.94
N VAL A 82 14.48 -7.20 -17.49
CA VAL A 82 13.19 -7.60 -16.88
C VAL A 82 12.24 -8.19 -17.90
N VAL A 83 11.29 -9.00 -17.42
CA VAL A 83 10.16 -9.48 -18.23
C VAL A 83 8.86 -8.98 -17.64
N VAL A 84 8.08 -8.29 -18.47
CA VAL A 84 6.78 -7.76 -18.10
C VAL A 84 5.69 -8.51 -18.85
N SER A 85 4.65 -8.97 -18.16
CA SER A 85 3.47 -9.59 -18.78
C SER A 85 2.43 -8.52 -19.09
N MET A 86 1.72 -8.63 -20.23
CA MET A 86 0.73 -7.65 -20.67
C MET A 86 -0.35 -8.36 -21.52
N PRO A 87 -1.62 -7.94 -21.50
CA PRO A 87 -2.59 -8.47 -22.45
C PRO A 87 -2.31 -7.96 -23.88
N ASP A 88 -2.39 -8.85 -24.87
CA ASP A 88 -2.29 -8.54 -26.28
C ASP A 88 -3.48 -7.65 -26.72
N PRO A 89 -3.24 -6.51 -27.40
CA PRO A 89 -4.30 -5.57 -27.78
C PRO A 89 -5.41 -6.13 -28.68
N GLY A 90 -5.13 -7.22 -29.41
CA GLY A 90 -6.09 -7.81 -30.34
C GLY A 90 -6.87 -8.97 -29.74
N SER A 91 -6.16 -9.87 -29.07
CA SER A 91 -6.69 -11.15 -28.55
C SER A 91 -7.05 -11.10 -27.07
N GLY A 92 -6.42 -10.21 -26.29
CA GLY A 92 -6.50 -10.20 -24.83
C GLY A 92 -5.69 -11.31 -24.16
N ASP A 93 -5.03 -12.17 -24.94
CA ASP A 93 -4.16 -13.22 -24.42
C ASP A 93 -2.86 -12.62 -23.84
N PRO A 94 -2.18 -13.30 -22.90
CA PRO A 94 -0.91 -12.81 -22.35
C PRO A 94 0.17 -12.66 -23.44
N MET A 95 0.88 -11.55 -23.39
CA MET A 95 2.05 -11.20 -24.20
C MET A 95 3.16 -10.77 -23.23
N TYR A 96 4.40 -11.09 -23.55
CA TYR A 96 5.55 -10.89 -22.67
C TYR A 96 6.57 -9.97 -23.32
N TRP A 97 7.03 -8.97 -22.59
CA TRP A 97 8.03 -8.00 -23.04
C TRP A 97 9.31 -8.22 -22.28
N LEU A 98 10.36 -8.61 -23.00
CA LEU A 98 11.72 -8.60 -22.49
C LEU A 98 12.28 -7.19 -22.69
N ASP A 99 12.45 -6.46 -21.60
CA ASP A 99 12.90 -5.08 -21.60
C ASP A 99 14.32 -4.98 -21.04
N PHE A 100 15.12 -4.13 -21.67
CA PHE A 100 16.50 -3.85 -21.28
C PHE A 100 16.62 -2.37 -21.02
N GLN A 101 17.03 -2.00 -19.81
CA GLN A 101 17.25 -0.60 -19.46
C GLN A 101 18.48 -0.46 -18.57
N ILE A 102 19.45 0.33 -19.01
CA ILE A 102 20.68 0.60 -18.25
C ILE A 102 21.06 2.07 -18.30
N LYS A 103 21.81 2.50 -17.28
CA LYS A 103 22.42 3.82 -17.23
C LYS A 103 23.88 3.75 -17.65
N VAL A 104 24.29 4.70 -18.47
CA VAL A 104 25.67 4.84 -18.95
C VAL A 104 26.19 6.23 -18.63
N THR A 105 27.37 6.29 -17.99
CA THR A 105 28.04 7.55 -17.64
C THR A 105 29.46 7.53 -18.18
N ASP A 106 29.82 8.59 -18.89
CA ASP A 106 31.19 8.85 -19.37
C ASP A 106 31.86 9.91 -18.48
N GLU A 107 32.98 9.56 -17.85
CA GLU A 107 33.75 10.46 -16.98
C GLU A 107 34.39 11.64 -17.73
N ASP A 108 34.47 11.59 -19.07
CA ASP A 108 34.96 12.70 -19.90
C ASP A 108 33.90 13.80 -20.14
N GLY A 109 32.70 13.66 -19.54
CA GLY A 109 31.66 14.70 -19.54
C GLY A 109 31.03 14.96 -20.91
N VAL A 110 31.21 14.03 -21.87
CA VAL A 110 30.55 14.05 -23.17
C VAL A 110 29.57 12.87 -23.24
N PRO A 111 28.27 13.12 -22.97
CA PRO A 111 27.16 12.18 -23.22
C PRO A 111 27.23 11.41 -24.54
N ASP A 112 27.79 12.06 -25.57
CA ASP A 112 27.76 11.62 -26.96
C ASP A 112 29.06 10.93 -27.43
N ASN A 113 29.99 10.55 -26.53
CA ASN A 113 31.18 9.79 -26.91
C ASN A 113 30.98 8.26 -26.87
N ILE A 114 29.73 7.79 -26.72
CA ILE A 114 29.41 6.37 -26.80
C ILE A 114 29.21 5.96 -28.28
N ASP A 115 29.93 4.93 -28.71
CA ASP A 115 29.80 4.32 -30.05
C ASP A 115 28.66 3.29 -30.08
N SER A 116 28.66 2.38 -29.10
CA SER A 116 27.66 1.33 -29.03
C SER A 116 27.38 0.87 -27.60
N VAL A 117 26.12 0.50 -27.39
CA VAL A 117 25.63 -0.18 -26.19
C VAL A 117 24.93 -1.44 -26.66
N ARG A 118 25.37 -2.60 -26.18
CA ARG A 118 24.89 -3.90 -26.64
C ARG A 118 24.63 -4.84 -25.48
N VAL A 119 23.59 -5.65 -25.61
CA VAL A 119 23.34 -6.79 -24.74
C VAL A 119 23.55 -8.10 -25.50
N THR A 120 24.25 -9.05 -24.87
CA THR A 120 24.39 -10.43 -25.33
C THR A 120 23.49 -11.33 -24.49
N PHE A 121 22.73 -12.19 -25.15
CA PHE A 121 21.78 -13.10 -24.53
C PHE A 121 22.48 -14.32 -23.89
N PRO A 122 21.79 -15.09 -23.03
CA PRO A 122 22.35 -16.28 -22.37
C PRO A 122 22.92 -17.34 -23.32
N ASP A 123 22.43 -17.44 -24.56
CA ASP A 123 22.98 -18.33 -25.59
C ASP A 123 24.41 -17.97 -26.06
N GLY A 124 24.91 -16.77 -25.73
CA GLY A 124 26.23 -16.27 -26.07
C GLY A 124 26.42 -15.92 -27.55
N THR A 125 25.34 -15.89 -28.34
CA THR A 125 25.38 -15.66 -29.79
C THR A 125 24.39 -14.60 -30.27
N THR A 126 23.27 -14.42 -29.57
CA THR A 126 22.27 -13.42 -29.88
C THR A 126 22.67 -12.11 -29.22
N GLU A 127 22.73 -11.05 -30.03
CA GLU A 127 23.13 -9.71 -29.63
C GLU A 127 22.06 -8.70 -30.05
N LEU A 128 21.80 -7.72 -29.19
CA LEU A 128 20.87 -6.62 -29.46
C LEU A 128 21.53 -5.29 -29.08
N ASP A 129 21.45 -4.31 -29.98
CA ASP A 129 21.92 -2.95 -29.72
C ASP A 129 20.83 -2.15 -28.98
N LEU A 130 21.22 -1.44 -27.92
CA LEU A 130 20.33 -0.57 -27.15
C LEU A 130 20.41 0.85 -27.72
N TYR A 131 19.27 1.55 -27.75
CA TYR A 131 19.18 2.92 -28.22
C TYR A 131 19.14 3.91 -27.06
N TYR A 132 19.69 5.10 -27.31
CA TYR A 132 19.66 6.20 -26.35
C TYR A 132 18.26 6.78 -26.23
N ASP A 133 17.76 6.93 -25.01
CA ASP A 133 16.47 7.56 -24.73
C ASP A 133 16.60 9.08 -24.63
N GLU A 134 16.22 9.74 -25.73
CA GLU A 134 16.13 11.19 -25.84
C GLU A 134 15.02 11.80 -24.95
N SER A 135 14.29 11.05 -24.11
CA SER A 135 13.33 11.66 -23.18
C SER A 135 13.97 12.16 -21.87
N SER A 136 15.21 11.75 -21.60
CA SER A 136 15.93 11.95 -20.32
C SER A 136 16.75 13.25 -20.23
N TRP A 137 16.46 14.27 -21.05
CA TRP A 137 17.26 15.51 -21.16
C TRP A 137 17.50 16.21 -19.81
N GLY A 138 18.77 16.32 -19.40
CA GLY A 138 19.20 17.10 -18.24
C GLY A 138 19.60 16.28 -17.01
N GLN A 139 19.56 14.94 -17.07
CA GLN A 139 20.19 14.08 -16.06
C GLN A 139 21.65 13.78 -16.44
N ALA A 140 22.53 13.63 -15.45
CA ALA A 140 23.95 13.34 -15.67
C ALA A 140 24.22 11.89 -16.14
N ASP A 141 23.21 11.03 -16.01
CA ASP A 141 23.25 9.63 -16.45
C ASP A 141 22.36 9.45 -17.68
N HIS A 142 22.89 8.80 -18.72
CA HIS A 142 22.18 8.56 -19.98
C HIS A 142 21.50 7.20 -19.96
N ASN A 143 20.19 7.17 -20.22
CA ASN A 143 19.42 5.94 -20.28
C ASN A 143 19.51 5.31 -21.68
N TYR A 144 19.84 4.03 -21.72
CA TYR A 144 19.84 3.21 -22.94
C TYR A 144 18.84 2.08 -22.77
N LEU A 145 18.03 1.85 -23.80
CA LEU A 145 16.97 0.84 -23.73
C LEU A 145 16.73 0.08 -25.03
N ALA A 146 16.13 -1.10 -24.91
CA ALA A 146 15.61 -1.90 -26.01
C ALA A 146 14.56 -2.89 -25.49
N ASP A 147 13.61 -3.24 -26.35
CA ASP A 147 12.54 -4.16 -26.02
C ASP A 147 12.37 -5.27 -27.08
N GLN A 148 11.85 -6.42 -26.65
CA GLN A 148 11.41 -7.52 -27.51
C GLN A 148 10.08 -8.08 -27.01
N ALA A 149 9.10 -8.23 -27.90
CA ALA A 149 7.78 -8.78 -27.59
C ALA A 149 7.67 -10.25 -28.00
N TYR A 150 7.09 -11.06 -27.11
CA TYR A 150 6.88 -12.50 -27.27
C TYR A 150 5.42 -12.87 -26.97
N GLY A 151 4.86 -13.78 -27.76
CA GLY A 151 3.51 -14.30 -27.52
C GLY A 151 3.47 -15.47 -26.53
N ASP A 152 4.61 -16.13 -26.30
CA ASP A 152 4.75 -17.22 -25.35
C ASP A 152 5.98 -16.95 -24.47
N ILE A 153 5.80 -17.10 -23.16
CA ILE A 153 6.85 -16.86 -22.16
C ILE A 153 8.06 -17.80 -22.33
N SER A 154 7.83 -18.99 -22.89
CA SER A 154 8.87 -20.00 -23.12
C SER A 154 9.85 -19.64 -24.24
N ASP A 155 9.54 -18.63 -25.05
CA ASP A 155 10.44 -18.12 -26.09
C ASP A 155 11.52 -17.17 -25.53
N ILE A 156 11.39 -16.75 -24.27
CA ILE A 156 12.35 -15.87 -23.59
C ILE A 156 13.43 -16.71 -22.90
N GLN A 157 14.70 -16.33 -23.05
CA GLN A 157 15.84 -17.06 -22.49
C GLN A 157 16.09 -16.68 -21.03
N GLU A 158 15.96 -17.63 -20.10
CA GLU A 158 16.45 -17.45 -18.72
C GLU A 158 17.98 -17.49 -18.66
N GLY A 159 18.55 -16.76 -17.69
CA GLY A 159 19.97 -16.81 -17.39
C GLY A 159 20.66 -15.45 -17.49
N THR A 160 21.97 -15.48 -17.73
CA THR A 160 22.82 -14.30 -17.62
C THR A 160 22.90 -13.53 -18.93
N TYR A 161 22.41 -12.30 -18.91
CA TYR A 161 22.57 -11.30 -19.95
C TYR A 161 23.83 -10.47 -19.69
N THR A 162 24.57 -10.15 -20.75
CA THR A 162 25.84 -9.42 -20.65
C THR A 162 25.76 -8.11 -21.43
N PHE A 163 25.84 -6.99 -20.73
CA PHE A 163 25.84 -5.65 -21.30
C PHE A 163 27.26 -5.17 -21.55
N ILE A 164 27.52 -4.60 -22.72
CA ILE A 164 28.81 -4.05 -23.12
C ILE A 164 28.58 -2.64 -23.65
N VAL A 165 29.32 -1.68 -23.12
CA VAL A 165 29.37 -0.30 -23.64
C VAL A 165 30.75 -0.06 -24.21
N THR A 166 30.80 0.50 -25.41
CA THR A 166 32.04 0.91 -26.09
C THR A 166 31.96 2.37 -26.50
N ASP A 167 32.99 3.14 -26.20
CA ASP A 167 33.15 4.52 -26.66
C ASP A 167 33.80 4.59 -28.06
N TRP A 168 33.81 5.76 -28.69
CA TRP A 168 34.44 5.96 -30.01
C TRP A 168 35.98 5.88 -29.98
N ASP A 169 36.57 5.91 -28.79
CA ASP A 169 38.01 5.78 -28.56
C ASP A 169 38.43 4.29 -28.41
N GLY A 170 37.46 3.38 -28.33
CA GLY A 170 37.63 1.93 -28.21
C GLY A 170 37.74 1.42 -26.77
N ASN A 171 37.52 2.26 -25.76
CA ASN A 171 37.42 1.80 -24.38
C ASN A 171 36.04 1.16 -24.18
N SER A 172 36.01 0.05 -23.43
CA SER A 172 34.77 -0.68 -23.17
C SER A 172 34.68 -1.17 -21.74
N THR A 173 33.44 -1.29 -21.28
CA THR A 173 33.11 -1.87 -19.98
C THR A 173 32.02 -2.93 -20.15
N THR A 174 31.92 -3.84 -19.19
CA THR A 174 30.96 -4.95 -19.23
C THR A 174 30.34 -5.17 -17.86
N ILE A 175 29.04 -5.41 -17.83
CA ILE A 175 28.30 -5.84 -16.63
C ILE A 175 27.34 -6.97 -17.01
N THR A 176 27.01 -7.82 -16.04
CA THR A 176 26.05 -8.91 -16.24
C THR A 176 24.84 -8.74 -15.35
N ASP A 177 23.70 -9.18 -15.83
CA ASP A 177 22.46 -9.27 -15.08
C ASP A 177 21.79 -10.63 -15.32
N ASN A 178 21.16 -11.21 -14.30
CA ASN A 178 20.63 -12.58 -14.39
C ASN A 178 19.11 -12.59 -14.30
N LEU A 179 18.46 -12.92 -15.42
CA LEU A 179 17.02 -13.02 -15.53
C LEU A 179 16.51 -14.37 -15.05
N THR A 180 15.55 -14.33 -14.11
CA THR A 180 14.67 -15.45 -13.78
C THR A 180 13.24 -15.05 -14.16
N ILE A 181 12.59 -15.81 -15.04
CA ILE A 181 11.31 -15.41 -15.61
C ILE A 181 10.18 -15.90 -14.70
N ASN A 182 9.49 -14.96 -14.04
CA ASN A 182 8.30 -15.28 -13.25
C ASN A 182 7.35 -14.07 -13.13
N PRO A 183 6.85 -13.51 -14.25
CA PRO A 183 5.97 -12.34 -14.21
C PRO A 183 4.60 -12.70 -13.63
N VAL A 184 4.05 -11.83 -12.77
CA VAL A 184 2.69 -11.98 -12.23
C VAL A 184 1.62 -11.59 -13.26
N SER A 185 0.39 -12.06 -13.06
CA SER A 185 -0.75 -11.66 -13.89
C SER A 185 -1.09 -10.18 -13.68
N PHE A 186 -1.83 -9.58 -14.62
CA PHE A 186 -2.25 -8.18 -14.47
C PHE A 186 -3.43 -8.08 -13.48
N PRO A 187 -3.57 -6.94 -12.77
CA PRO A 187 -4.77 -6.68 -11.97
C PRO A 187 -6.03 -6.69 -12.86
N ALA A 188 -7.04 -7.47 -12.48
CA ALA A 188 -8.31 -7.61 -13.20
C ALA A 188 -9.46 -6.95 -12.44
N LEU A 189 -10.65 -6.83 -13.07
CA LEU A 189 -11.86 -6.21 -12.50
C LEU A 189 -11.60 -4.86 -11.82
N ILE A 190 -11.03 -3.93 -12.57
CA ILE A 190 -10.60 -2.63 -12.04
C ILE A 190 -11.74 -1.62 -12.06
N TRP A 191 -11.90 -0.87 -10.97
CA TRP A 191 -12.75 0.31 -10.87
C TRP A 191 -11.91 1.54 -10.50
N PRO A 192 -12.22 2.74 -11.04
CA PRO A 192 -13.23 3.03 -12.05
C PRO A 192 -12.89 2.45 -13.42
N THR A 193 -13.87 1.93 -14.14
CA THR A 193 -13.64 1.37 -15.49
C THR A 193 -13.32 2.47 -16.52
N GLU A 194 -12.80 2.07 -17.68
CA GLU A 194 -12.44 2.99 -18.76
C GLU A 194 -13.60 3.94 -19.15
N GLY A 195 -13.34 5.25 -19.04
CA GLY A 195 -14.29 6.31 -19.38
C GLY A 195 -15.36 6.56 -18.32
N GLN A 196 -15.22 5.99 -17.13
CA GLN A 196 -16.22 6.10 -16.08
C GLN A 196 -16.24 7.50 -15.46
N LEU A 197 -17.46 7.96 -15.13
CA LEU A 197 -17.65 9.16 -14.32
C LEU A 197 -17.54 8.79 -12.84
N VAL A 198 -16.66 9.48 -12.12
CA VAL A 198 -16.49 9.35 -10.68
C VAL A 198 -16.96 10.61 -9.98
N SER A 199 -17.68 10.43 -8.88
CA SER A 199 -18.21 11.52 -8.07
C SER A 199 -17.11 12.10 -7.19
N GLY A 200 -16.99 13.43 -7.16
CA GLY A 200 -16.04 14.12 -6.27
C GLY A 200 -14.58 14.06 -6.74
N THR A 201 -13.67 14.35 -5.80
CA THR A 201 -12.21 14.44 -6.04
C THR A 201 -11.39 13.36 -5.32
N ALA A 202 -12.02 12.53 -4.49
CA ALA A 202 -11.40 11.45 -3.73
C ALA A 202 -11.99 10.06 -4.06
N PRO A 203 -12.02 9.63 -5.33
CA PRO A 203 -12.56 8.31 -5.67
C PRO A 203 -11.70 7.19 -5.09
N VAL A 204 -12.34 6.07 -4.76
CA VAL A 204 -11.66 4.80 -4.49
C VAL A 204 -11.23 4.16 -5.83
N ILE A 205 -10.02 3.63 -5.93
CA ILE A 205 -9.57 2.82 -7.05
C ILE A 205 -9.44 1.38 -6.54
N ASP A 206 -10.14 0.42 -7.11
CA ASP A 206 -10.11 -0.99 -6.69
C ASP A 206 -9.68 -1.93 -7.81
N TRP A 207 -9.20 -3.12 -7.43
CA TRP A 207 -8.82 -4.18 -8.37
C TRP A 207 -8.92 -5.57 -7.71
N SER A 208 -8.88 -6.63 -8.52
CA SER A 208 -8.78 -8.01 -8.03
C SER A 208 -7.36 -8.33 -7.57
N GLU A 209 -7.26 -9.11 -6.51
CA GLU A 209 -5.98 -9.68 -6.04
C GLU A 209 -5.23 -10.38 -7.18
N VAL A 210 -3.93 -10.10 -7.28
CA VAL A 210 -3.02 -10.68 -8.26
C VAL A 210 -2.26 -11.84 -7.60
N PRO A 211 -2.49 -13.10 -8.01
CA PRO A 211 -1.75 -14.23 -7.46
C PRO A 211 -0.24 -14.05 -7.61
N GLY A 212 0.46 -14.10 -6.47
CA GLY A 212 1.89 -13.94 -6.39
C GLY A 212 2.39 -12.49 -6.23
N ALA A 213 1.52 -11.48 -6.29
CA ALA A 213 1.91 -10.11 -5.91
C ALA A 213 1.92 -9.95 -4.38
N SER A 214 2.93 -9.27 -3.82
CA SER A 214 3.03 -8.95 -2.40
C SER A 214 2.72 -7.50 -2.08
N LYS A 215 2.80 -6.60 -3.08
CA LYS A 215 2.48 -5.18 -2.94
C LYS A 215 2.00 -4.57 -4.25
N TYR A 216 1.29 -3.45 -4.13
CA TYR A 216 0.73 -2.69 -5.23
C TYR A 216 1.11 -1.21 -5.16
N ARG A 217 0.91 -0.50 -6.27
CA ARG A 217 1.02 0.97 -6.30
C ARG A 217 0.10 1.56 -7.36
N VAL A 218 -0.52 2.69 -7.07
CA VAL A 218 -1.36 3.44 -8.01
C VAL A 218 -0.61 4.67 -8.50
N ARG A 219 -0.66 4.89 -9.81
CA ARG A 219 -0.13 6.09 -10.46
C ARG A 219 -1.24 6.81 -11.19
N ILE A 220 -1.33 8.13 -10.99
CA ILE A 220 -2.34 8.97 -11.64
C ILE A 220 -1.65 9.99 -12.54
N TYR A 221 -2.26 10.22 -13.70
CA TYR A 221 -1.78 11.06 -14.76
C TYR A 221 -2.81 12.13 -15.12
N GLU A 222 -2.32 13.33 -15.41
CA GLU A 222 -3.06 14.37 -16.12
C GLU A 222 -2.66 14.35 -17.60
N GLY A 223 -3.63 14.22 -18.51
CA GLY A 223 -3.35 14.10 -19.94
C GLY A 223 -2.65 12.78 -20.30
N TRP A 224 -1.74 12.82 -21.29
CA TRP A 224 -1.22 11.60 -21.93
C TRP A 224 -0.11 10.88 -21.15
N ASN A 225 0.74 11.59 -20.40
CA ASN A 225 1.84 10.95 -19.66
C ASN A 225 2.40 11.81 -18.50
N HIS A 226 1.68 12.84 -18.07
CA HIS A 226 2.15 13.70 -16.98
C HIS A 226 1.67 13.11 -15.66
N THR A 227 2.56 12.46 -14.93
CA THR A 227 2.24 11.93 -13.60
C THR A 227 2.05 13.04 -12.61
N ILE A 228 0.90 13.02 -11.95
CA ILE A 228 0.55 13.96 -10.89
C ILE A 228 0.57 13.32 -9.51
N HIS A 229 0.49 11.98 -9.43
CA HIS A 229 0.45 11.29 -8.16
C HIS A 229 0.98 9.86 -8.23
N TRP A 230 1.61 9.45 -7.14
CA TRP A 230 1.96 8.08 -6.82
C TRP A 230 1.45 7.76 -5.41
N SER A 231 0.72 6.67 -5.27
CA SER A 231 0.39 6.14 -3.94
C SER A 231 1.68 5.66 -3.22
N PRO A 232 1.63 5.47 -1.89
CA PRO A 232 2.58 4.57 -1.21
C PRO A 232 2.44 3.13 -1.75
N PHE A 233 3.35 2.24 -1.36
CA PHE A 233 3.14 0.81 -1.60
C PHE A 233 1.98 0.31 -0.73
N LEU A 234 1.10 -0.48 -1.33
CA LEU A 234 -0.14 -0.96 -0.73
C LEU A 234 -0.09 -2.48 -0.63
N THR A 235 -0.59 -3.04 0.47
CA THR A 235 -0.85 -4.49 0.60
C THR A 235 -2.32 -4.84 0.33
N THR A 236 -3.19 -3.83 0.31
CA THR A 236 -4.61 -3.93 -0.02
C THR A 236 -4.85 -3.91 -1.53
N THR A 237 -6.05 -4.29 -1.95
CA THR A 237 -6.49 -4.27 -3.36
C THR A 237 -7.37 -3.06 -3.70
N TYR A 238 -7.22 -1.98 -2.94
CA TYR A 238 -7.90 -0.71 -3.17
C TYR A 238 -7.01 0.47 -2.75
N TYR A 239 -7.35 1.66 -3.25
CA TYR A 239 -6.68 2.91 -2.91
C TYR A 239 -7.66 4.08 -2.94
N VAL A 240 -7.83 4.75 -1.80
CA VAL A 240 -8.58 6.01 -1.74
C VAL A 240 -7.67 7.13 -2.23
N VAL A 241 -8.07 7.82 -3.31
CA VAL A 241 -7.30 8.95 -3.83
C VAL A 241 -7.44 10.12 -2.86
N PRO A 242 -6.34 10.68 -2.32
CA PRO A 242 -6.43 11.80 -1.39
C PRO A 242 -7.06 13.03 -2.03
N GLU A 243 -7.75 13.82 -1.21
CA GLU A 243 -8.25 15.13 -1.60
C GLU A 243 -7.15 16.03 -2.17
N GLY A 244 -7.53 16.90 -3.11
CA GLY A 244 -6.62 17.86 -3.73
C GLY A 244 -5.73 17.32 -4.85
N ILE A 245 -5.68 15.99 -5.05
CA ILE A 245 -5.00 15.38 -6.21
C ILE A 245 -5.82 15.55 -7.49
N LEU A 246 -7.11 15.25 -7.42
CA LEU A 246 -8.02 15.41 -8.53
C LEU A 246 -8.81 16.72 -8.41
N VAL A 247 -9.25 17.22 -9.56
CA VAL A 247 -10.09 18.41 -9.65
C VAL A 247 -11.37 18.05 -10.38
N THR A 248 -12.51 18.50 -9.88
CA THR A 248 -13.84 18.30 -10.47
C THR A 248 -13.92 18.75 -11.94
N GLY A 249 -14.58 17.96 -12.78
CA GLY A 249 -14.82 18.27 -14.19
C GLY A 249 -13.62 18.00 -15.11
N LYS A 250 -12.61 17.28 -14.62
CA LYS A 250 -11.44 16.88 -15.41
C LYS A 250 -11.43 15.38 -15.69
N THR A 251 -10.70 14.99 -16.73
CA THR A 251 -10.43 13.60 -17.04
C THR A 251 -8.98 13.29 -16.71
N TYR A 252 -8.79 12.23 -15.96
CA TYR A 252 -7.51 11.68 -15.55
C TYR A 252 -7.34 10.31 -16.16
N SER A 253 -6.10 9.84 -16.16
CA SER A 253 -5.83 8.45 -16.41
C SER A 253 -5.01 7.86 -15.27
N TYR A 254 -5.14 6.57 -15.01
CA TYR A 254 -4.41 5.92 -13.92
C TYR A 254 -3.98 4.49 -14.29
N ALA A 255 -3.05 3.97 -13.49
CA ALA A 255 -2.60 2.59 -13.57
C ALA A 255 -2.25 2.03 -12.19
N VAL A 256 -2.59 0.76 -11.98
CA VAL A 256 -2.25 -0.08 -10.83
C VAL A 256 -1.07 -0.96 -11.21
N TYR A 257 -0.03 -0.93 -10.39
CA TYR A 257 1.21 -1.67 -10.54
C TYR A 257 1.23 -2.78 -9.49
N SER A 258 1.64 -3.99 -9.87
CA SER A 258 1.79 -5.13 -8.96
C SER A 258 3.25 -5.56 -8.90
N TYR A 259 3.73 -5.90 -7.70
CA TYR A 259 5.12 -6.24 -7.42
C TYR A 259 5.22 -7.50 -6.56
N ARG A 260 6.31 -8.25 -6.71
CA ARG A 260 6.72 -9.37 -5.84
C ARG A 260 7.66 -8.96 -4.70
N GLU A 261 7.82 -9.86 -3.72
CA GLU A 261 8.55 -9.62 -2.46
C GLU A 261 10.08 -9.63 -2.62
N ASP A 262 10.63 -10.31 -3.64
CA ASP A 262 12.04 -10.73 -3.66
C ASP A 262 13.01 -9.87 -4.48
N TYR A 263 12.59 -8.77 -5.10
CA TYR A 263 13.47 -7.96 -5.96
C TYR A 263 13.41 -6.46 -5.64
N PRO A 264 14.52 -5.71 -5.84
CA PRO A 264 14.61 -4.31 -5.48
C PRO A 264 13.53 -3.47 -6.19
N GLU A 265 13.22 -2.28 -5.64
CA GLU A 265 12.08 -1.39 -5.96
C GLU A 265 11.85 -1.02 -7.45
N ASN A 266 12.70 -1.54 -8.32
CA ASN A 266 12.85 -1.24 -9.73
C ASN A 266 12.41 -2.38 -10.68
N GLU A 267 12.01 -3.57 -10.20
CA GLU A 267 11.41 -4.57 -11.10
C GLU A 267 9.88 -4.45 -11.15
N LEU A 268 9.39 -4.01 -12.30
CA LEU A 268 7.98 -3.93 -12.62
C LEU A 268 7.51 -5.27 -13.18
N ASP A 269 6.65 -6.00 -12.45
CA ASP A 269 6.15 -7.29 -12.94
C ASP A 269 4.93 -7.14 -13.87
N ASN A 270 3.99 -6.26 -13.48
CA ASN A 270 2.81 -5.99 -14.29
C ASN A 270 2.14 -4.63 -13.98
N VAL A 271 1.37 -4.12 -14.95
CA VAL A 271 0.60 -2.87 -14.87
C VAL A 271 -0.79 -3.10 -15.45
N SER A 272 -1.83 -2.60 -14.76
CA SER A 272 -3.20 -2.55 -15.26
C SER A 272 -3.32 -1.79 -16.58
N LYS A 273 -4.24 -2.19 -17.46
CA LYS A 273 -4.46 -1.50 -18.74
C LYS A 273 -5.93 -1.43 -19.11
N ASN A 274 -6.27 -0.43 -19.93
CA ASN A 274 -7.57 -0.37 -20.59
C ASN A 274 -7.62 -1.25 -21.87
N ALA A 275 -8.81 -1.39 -22.45
CA ALA A 275 -9.07 -2.27 -23.59
C ALA A 275 -8.52 -1.82 -24.95
N PHE A 276 -7.85 -0.66 -25.05
CA PHE A 276 -7.51 -0.03 -26.34
C PHE A 276 -6.04 -0.15 -26.78
N GLY A 277 -5.14 -0.67 -25.93
CA GLY A 277 -3.79 -1.09 -26.33
C GLY A 277 -2.72 0.01 -26.51
N TYR A 278 -1.51 -0.32 -26.03
CA TYR A 278 -0.26 0.47 -25.92
C TYR A 278 -0.31 1.74 -25.05
N PHE A 279 0.42 1.71 -23.92
CA PHE A 279 0.53 2.79 -22.91
C PHE A 279 -0.80 3.34 -22.39
N SER A 280 -1.86 2.54 -22.49
CA SER A 280 -3.23 2.98 -22.26
C SER A 280 -3.61 2.78 -20.79
N THR A 281 -3.45 3.84 -20.03
CA THR A 281 -3.98 4.02 -18.69
C THR A 281 -5.51 4.04 -18.71
N ILE A 282 -6.13 3.66 -17.61
CA ILE A 282 -7.59 3.66 -17.48
C ILE A 282 -8.05 5.10 -17.26
N HIS A 283 -8.99 5.57 -18.06
CA HIS A 283 -9.50 6.94 -17.93
C HIS A 283 -10.68 7.01 -16.97
N MET A 284 -10.67 8.03 -16.12
CA MET A 284 -11.81 8.41 -15.30
C MET A 284 -12.06 9.91 -15.42
N SER A 285 -13.32 10.34 -15.36
CA SER A 285 -13.68 11.75 -15.32
C SER A 285 -14.35 12.10 -14.00
N THR A 286 -13.84 13.09 -13.29
CA THR A 286 -14.46 13.60 -12.08
C THR A 286 -15.68 14.46 -12.43
N VAL A 287 -16.78 14.24 -11.74
CA VAL A 287 -17.98 15.08 -11.80
C VAL A 287 -18.24 15.67 -10.43
N GLU A 288 -18.99 16.78 -10.39
CA GLU A 288 -19.39 17.40 -9.12
C GLU A 288 -20.16 16.36 -8.31
N GLY A 289 -19.58 15.96 -7.19
CA GLY A 289 -20.18 14.99 -6.29
C GLY A 289 -21.24 15.63 -5.41
N PRO A 290 -22.05 14.82 -4.71
CA PRO A 290 -22.80 15.30 -3.57
C PRO A 290 -21.86 16.01 -2.58
N PRO A 291 -22.36 17.00 -1.80
CA PRO A 291 -21.59 17.59 -0.72
C PRO A 291 -21.08 16.52 0.25
N ASP A 292 -19.86 16.74 0.75
CA ASP A 292 -19.12 16.01 1.76
C ASP A 292 -18.41 17.14 2.54
N SER A 293 -18.93 17.47 3.72
CA SER A 293 -18.68 18.77 4.35
C SER A 293 -17.53 18.76 5.35
N ASP A 294 -17.11 17.59 5.84
CA ASP A 294 -15.90 17.35 6.63
C ASP A 294 -14.78 16.63 5.87
N GLY A 295 -15.06 16.08 4.69
CA GLY A 295 -14.07 15.43 3.84
C GLY A 295 -13.69 14.02 4.33
N ASP A 296 -14.60 13.36 5.04
CA ASP A 296 -14.41 12.00 5.52
C ASP A 296 -14.65 10.93 4.42
N GLY A 297 -15.22 11.32 3.27
CA GLY A 297 -15.50 10.40 2.16
C GLY A 297 -16.90 9.80 2.17
N LEU A 298 -17.70 10.04 3.21
CA LEU A 298 -19.15 9.96 3.17
C LEU A 298 -19.71 11.25 2.55
N THR A 299 -21.00 11.25 2.22
CA THR A 299 -21.65 12.47 1.70
C THR A 299 -22.61 12.98 2.74
N ASP A 300 -22.86 14.29 2.80
CA ASP A 300 -23.80 14.89 3.77
C ASP A 300 -25.15 14.14 3.78
N ALA A 301 -25.59 13.64 2.62
CA ALA A 301 -26.83 12.89 2.49
C ALA A 301 -26.74 11.44 3.02
N SER A 302 -25.58 10.80 2.87
CA SER A 302 -25.28 9.47 3.42
C SER A 302 -25.19 9.55 4.93
N GLU A 303 -24.45 10.53 5.46
CA GLU A 303 -24.23 10.72 6.89
C GLU A 303 -25.54 11.00 7.62
N VAL A 304 -26.36 11.92 7.10
CA VAL A 304 -27.72 12.15 7.61
C VAL A 304 -28.60 10.89 7.58
N SER A 305 -28.33 9.95 6.65
CA SER A 305 -29.07 8.70 6.57
C SER A 305 -28.54 7.60 7.51
N SER A 306 -27.24 7.62 7.79
CA SER A 306 -26.55 6.72 8.72
C SER A 306 -26.68 7.17 10.18
N GLY A 307 -26.97 8.45 10.42
CA GLY A 307 -27.07 9.03 11.76
C GLY A 307 -25.83 9.80 12.19
N THR A 308 -24.80 9.84 11.35
CA THR A 308 -23.55 10.55 11.59
C THR A 308 -23.65 12.04 11.29
N ASN A 309 -22.63 12.81 11.66
CA ASN A 309 -22.60 14.27 11.58
C ASN A 309 -21.82 14.76 10.34
N PRO A 310 -22.48 15.39 9.33
CA PRO A 310 -21.85 15.90 8.11
C PRO A 310 -20.67 16.87 8.25
N PHE A 311 -20.33 17.29 9.46
CA PHE A 311 -19.29 18.28 9.70
C PHE A 311 -18.25 17.75 10.68
N ASP A 312 -18.24 16.45 10.92
CA ASP A 312 -17.42 15.77 11.89
C ASP A 312 -17.03 14.38 11.39
N ALA A 313 -15.78 14.23 11.00
CA ALA A 313 -15.28 13.03 10.32
C ALA A 313 -15.11 11.80 11.25
N ASP A 314 -15.43 11.94 12.52
CA ASP A 314 -15.36 10.95 13.61
C ASP A 314 -16.48 11.35 14.59
N THR A 315 -17.70 10.87 14.33
CA THR A 315 -18.93 11.41 14.92
C THR A 315 -19.04 11.15 16.43
N ASP A 316 -18.50 10.04 16.91
CA ASP A 316 -18.58 9.62 18.31
C ASP A 316 -17.23 9.73 19.06
N ASP A 317 -16.19 10.20 18.38
CA ASP A 317 -14.89 10.56 18.93
C ASP A 317 -14.12 9.38 19.52
N ASP A 318 -14.26 8.20 18.91
CA ASP A 318 -13.65 6.93 19.34
C ASP A 318 -12.27 6.68 18.69
N GLY A 319 -11.87 7.54 17.75
CA GLY A 319 -10.60 7.48 17.05
C GLY A 319 -10.65 6.81 15.68
N ILE A 320 -11.79 6.26 15.27
CA ILE A 320 -12.09 5.76 13.94
C ILE A 320 -12.90 6.83 13.19
N ARG A 321 -12.81 6.87 11.86
CA ARG A 321 -13.64 7.76 11.05
C ARG A 321 -14.91 7.06 10.63
N ASP A 322 -16.01 7.80 10.50
CA ASP A 322 -17.32 7.28 10.08
C ASP A 322 -17.26 6.42 8.79
N ASP A 323 -16.41 6.81 7.83
CA ASP A 323 -16.22 6.08 6.57
C ASP A 323 -15.54 4.71 6.73
N LEU A 324 -14.71 4.56 7.77
CA LEU A 324 -13.93 3.36 8.05
C LEU A 324 -14.64 2.38 8.97
N GLU A 325 -15.49 2.84 9.87
CA GLU A 325 -16.19 2.01 10.86
C GLU A 325 -17.04 0.92 10.21
N TYR A 326 -17.67 1.21 9.07
CA TYR A 326 -18.38 0.19 8.30
C TYR A 326 -17.47 -1.00 7.89
N SER A 327 -16.17 -0.77 7.70
CA SER A 327 -15.20 -1.82 7.36
C SER A 327 -14.72 -2.62 8.57
N TYR A 328 -14.75 -2.00 9.76
CA TYR A 328 -14.43 -2.64 11.04
C TYR A 328 -15.64 -3.33 11.67
N GLY A 329 -16.85 -2.98 11.25
CA GLY A 329 -18.09 -3.58 11.75
C GLY A 329 -18.69 -2.85 12.95
N THR A 330 -18.14 -1.69 13.29
CA THR A 330 -18.52 -0.82 14.41
C THR A 330 -19.65 0.14 14.03
N ASP A 331 -20.30 0.74 15.03
CA ASP A 331 -21.37 1.73 14.83
C ASP A 331 -20.82 3.17 14.96
N PRO A 332 -20.83 3.98 13.88
CA PRO A 332 -20.26 5.35 13.84
C PRO A 332 -21.00 6.40 14.67
N THR A 333 -21.84 5.95 15.59
CA THR A 333 -22.57 6.80 16.51
C THR A 333 -22.45 6.32 17.95
N MET A 334 -21.60 5.31 18.18
CA MET A 334 -21.39 4.64 19.45
C MET A 334 -19.91 4.30 19.61
N ALA A 335 -19.20 5.13 20.38
CA ALA A 335 -17.75 4.99 20.59
C ALA A 335 -17.28 3.68 21.25
N ASP A 336 -18.19 2.85 21.73
CA ASP A 336 -17.98 1.55 22.37
C ASP A 336 -19.15 0.67 21.90
N THR A 337 -18.94 -0.04 20.79
CA THR A 337 -19.99 -0.70 20.00
C THR A 337 -20.61 -1.87 20.76
N ASP A 338 -19.81 -2.63 21.50
CA ASP A 338 -20.27 -3.81 22.24
C ASP A 338 -20.57 -3.55 23.73
N GLY A 339 -20.15 -2.38 24.24
CA GLY A 339 -20.51 -1.85 25.54
C GLY A 339 -19.72 -2.44 26.70
N ASP A 340 -18.49 -2.89 26.46
CA ASP A 340 -17.64 -3.54 27.45
C ASP A 340 -16.76 -2.56 28.26
N GLY A 341 -16.67 -1.31 27.79
CA GLY A 341 -15.92 -0.22 28.40
C GLY A 341 -14.65 0.20 27.67
N LEU A 342 -14.24 -0.49 26.61
CA LEU A 342 -13.20 -0.06 25.67
C LEU A 342 -13.83 0.69 24.50
N LEU A 343 -13.07 1.61 23.89
CA LEU A 343 -13.54 2.29 22.68
C LEU A 343 -13.09 1.50 21.46
N ASP A 344 -13.88 1.47 20.39
CA ASP A 344 -13.59 0.59 19.26
C ASP A 344 -12.22 0.90 18.63
N GLY A 345 -11.85 2.19 18.54
CA GLY A 345 -10.52 2.61 18.13
C GLY A 345 -9.41 2.09 19.04
N THR A 346 -9.63 2.10 20.36
CA THR A 346 -8.68 1.59 21.37
C THR A 346 -8.42 0.10 21.17
N GLU A 347 -9.49 -0.67 20.98
CA GLU A 347 -9.43 -2.13 20.77
C GLU A 347 -8.70 -2.51 19.49
N LEU A 348 -8.80 -1.68 18.44
CA LEU A 348 -8.03 -1.85 17.19
C LEU A 348 -6.57 -1.38 17.30
N GLY A 349 -6.12 -0.96 18.48
CA GLY A 349 -4.75 -0.51 18.72
C GLY A 349 -4.47 0.91 18.23
N PHE A 350 -5.50 1.75 18.06
CA PHE A 350 -5.30 3.13 17.60
C PHE A 350 -4.63 3.97 18.69
N THR A 351 -3.69 4.81 18.25
CA THR A 351 -3.03 5.80 19.09
C THR A 351 -3.25 7.20 18.51
N TRP A 352 -2.77 8.25 19.20
CA TRP A 352 -2.76 9.61 18.64
C TRP A 352 -2.02 9.75 17.30
N ALA A 353 -1.27 8.74 16.85
CA ALA A 353 -0.66 8.72 15.52
C ALA A 353 -1.62 8.28 14.40
N ASN A 354 -2.75 7.64 14.77
CA ASN A 354 -3.72 7.04 13.86
C ASN A 354 -4.95 7.94 13.64
N VAL A 355 -5.33 8.71 14.66
CA VAL A 355 -6.58 9.50 14.67
C VAL A 355 -6.48 10.83 13.92
N THR A 356 -7.64 11.41 13.60
CA THR A 356 -7.73 12.68 12.88
C THR A 356 -7.89 13.87 13.82
N PRO A 357 -7.79 15.13 13.33
CA PRO A 357 -8.17 16.30 14.12
C PRO A 357 -9.66 16.43 14.44
N ALA A 358 -10.53 15.58 13.88
CA ALA A 358 -11.95 15.56 14.19
C ALA A 358 -12.18 14.93 15.58
N THR A 359 -11.49 13.81 15.85
CA THR A 359 -11.48 13.11 17.15
C THR A 359 -11.22 14.06 18.32
N GLU A 360 -12.21 14.24 19.19
CA GLU A 360 -12.11 15.08 20.38
C GLU A 360 -11.22 14.44 21.46
N PRO A 361 -10.11 15.08 21.86
CA PRO A 361 -9.15 14.49 22.80
C PRO A 361 -9.65 14.27 24.24
N SER A 362 -10.89 14.64 24.53
CA SER A 362 -11.53 14.39 25.82
C SER A 362 -12.42 13.15 25.85
N VAL A 363 -12.62 12.51 24.69
CA VAL A 363 -13.41 11.29 24.55
C VAL A 363 -12.48 10.12 24.24
N PHE A 364 -11.65 10.24 23.20
CA PHE A 364 -10.72 9.17 22.82
C PHE A 364 -9.63 8.89 23.85
N GLU A 365 -9.58 7.65 24.31
CA GLU A 365 -8.51 7.10 25.15
C GLU A 365 -7.64 6.13 24.31
N PRO A 366 -6.40 6.50 23.92
CA PRO A 366 -5.60 5.68 23.00
C PRO A 366 -5.15 4.36 23.63
N ALA A 367 -4.99 3.33 22.79
CA ALA A 367 -4.49 2.02 23.18
C ALA A 367 -3.20 2.12 24.02
N PRO A 368 -3.17 1.59 25.26
CA PRO A 368 -1.96 1.55 26.09
C PRO A 368 -0.86 0.69 25.46
N ASP A 369 -1.24 -0.41 24.83
CA ASP A 369 -0.38 -1.30 24.04
C ASP A 369 -1.01 -1.56 22.66
N PRO A 370 -0.53 -0.93 21.57
CA PRO A 370 -1.13 -1.08 20.25
C PRO A 370 -0.92 -2.47 19.62
N ASP A 371 -0.11 -3.34 20.23
CA ASP A 371 0.08 -4.72 19.78
C ASP A 371 -0.91 -5.71 20.43
N LEU A 372 -1.67 -5.26 21.45
CA LEU A 372 -2.73 -6.02 22.12
C LEU A 372 -4.09 -5.46 21.67
N THR A 373 -4.84 -6.26 20.90
CA THR A 373 -6.09 -5.85 20.27
C THR A 373 -7.21 -6.85 20.55
N THR A 374 -8.43 -6.37 20.75
CA THR A 374 -9.66 -7.13 20.99
C THR A 374 -10.63 -6.99 19.81
N ASP A 375 -11.77 -7.69 19.83
CA ASP A 375 -12.83 -7.56 18.81
C ASP A 375 -13.89 -6.55 19.28
N PRO A 376 -13.95 -5.33 18.68
CA PRO A 376 -14.84 -4.25 19.13
C PRO A 376 -16.34 -4.51 18.93
N THR A 377 -16.69 -5.69 18.45
CA THR A 377 -18.08 -6.11 18.27
C THR A 377 -18.44 -7.27 19.19
N ASN A 378 -17.53 -7.65 20.08
CA ASN A 378 -17.63 -8.79 20.97
C ASN A 378 -16.94 -8.50 22.31
N ALA A 379 -17.76 -8.11 23.29
CA ALA A 379 -17.38 -7.69 24.64
C ALA A 379 -16.53 -8.68 25.47
N ASP A 380 -16.20 -9.86 24.96
CA ASP A 380 -15.42 -10.92 25.61
C ASP A 380 -14.72 -11.69 24.49
N THR A 381 -13.53 -11.22 24.10
CA THR A 381 -12.79 -11.64 22.92
C THR A 381 -12.37 -13.10 22.98
N ASP A 382 -11.96 -13.58 24.16
CA ASP A 382 -11.50 -14.95 24.34
C ASP A 382 -12.59 -15.93 24.78
N GLY A 383 -13.73 -15.42 25.22
CA GLY A 383 -14.93 -16.16 25.60
C GLY A 383 -14.83 -16.83 26.96
N ASP A 384 -14.03 -16.28 27.88
CA ASP A 384 -13.82 -16.85 29.22
C ASP A 384 -14.84 -16.37 30.28
N GLY A 385 -15.66 -15.38 29.91
CA GLY A 385 -16.75 -14.84 30.72
C GLY A 385 -16.39 -13.56 31.47
N MET A 386 -15.19 -13.02 31.30
CA MET A 386 -14.79 -11.69 31.73
C MET A 386 -14.80 -10.74 30.51
N PRO A 387 -15.35 -9.51 30.61
CA PRO A 387 -15.31 -8.58 29.49
C PRO A 387 -13.93 -7.96 29.29
N ASP A 388 -13.56 -7.68 28.04
CA ASP A 388 -12.21 -7.22 27.68
C ASP A 388 -11.86 -5.90 28.42
N GLY A 389 -12.82 -4.97 28.48
CA GLY A 389 -12.66 -3.72 29.22
C GLY A 389 -12.48 -3.86 30.72
N TRP A 390 -13.06 -4.90 31.33
CA TRP A 390 -12.81 -5.20 32.75
C TRP A 390 -11.41 -5.78 32.92
N GLU A 391 -10.99 -6.67 32.03
CA GLU A 391 -9.66 -7.28 32.07
C GLU A 391 -8.56 -6.22 31.89
N GLU A 392 -8.73 -5.28 30.96
CA GLU A 392 -7.79 -4.18 30.77
C GLU A 392 -7.69 -3.29 32.03
N GLU A 393 -8.83 -2.95 32.67
CA GLU A 393 -8.86 -2.16 33.91
C GLU A 393 -8.01 -2.80 35.01
N TYR A 394 -8.00 -4.13 35.08
CA TYR A 394 -7.25 -4.90 36.08
C TYR A 394 -5.89 -5.43 35.60
N ASN A 395 -5.47 -5.12 34.37
CA ASN A 395 -4.24 -5.61 33.72
C ASN A 395 -4.17 -7.14 33.57
N LEU A 396 -5.30 -7.77 33.24
CA LEU A 396 -5.37 -9.14 32.74
C LEU A 396 -5.19 -9.15 31.20
N ASP A 397 -5.15 -10.33 30.59
CA ASP A 397 -4.95 -10.50 29.14
C ASP A 397 -6.28 -10.86 28.46
N PRO A 398 -6.99 -9.88 27.84
CA PRO A 398 -8.32 -10.11 27.25
C PRO A 398 -8.32 -11.00 25.99
N THR A 399 -7.16 -11.57 25.64
CA THR A 399 -7.02 -12.46 24.49
C THR A 399 -6.71 -13.90 24.89
N ALA A 400 -6.72 -14.20 26.19
CA ALA A 400 -6.29 -15.49 26.72
C ALA A 400 -7.05 -15.92 27.98
N ASP A 401 -7.92 -16.95 27.81
CA ASP A 401 -8.72 -17.59 28.87
C ASP A 401 -7.91 -17.81 30.16
N ASP A 402 -8.05 -16.85 31.08
CA ASP A 402 -7.39 -16.78 32.37
C ASP A 402 -8.39 -16.60 33.52
N ALA A 403 -9.68 -16.68 33.25
CA ALA A 403 -10.79 -16.73 34.20
C ALA A 403 -10.54 -17.60 35.43
N LEU A 404 -9.84 -18.74 35.28
CA LEU A 404 -9.52 -19.68 36.37
C LEU A 404 -8.16 -19.41 37.07
N ALA A 405 -7.38 -18.44 36.62
CA ALA A 405 -6.14 -18.03 37.24
C ALA A 405 -6.42 -17.27 38.55
N ASP A 406 -5.46 -17.34 39.47
CA ASP A 406 -5.47 -16.63 40.76
C ASP A 406 -4.30 -15.64 40.71
N THR A 407 -4.56 -14.46 40.15
CA THR A 407 -3.52 -13.51 39.76
C THR A 407 -2.81 -12.90 40.97
N ASP A 408 -3.53 -12.64 42.06
CA ASP A 408 -2.99 -12.03 43.28
C ASP A 408 -2.59 -13.03 44.38
N GLY A 409 -2.97 -14.31 44.22
CA GLY A 409 -2.63 -15.39 45.14
C GLY A 409 -3.46 -15.42 46.43
N ASP A 410 -4.63 -14.81 46.45
CA ASP A 410 -5.56 -14.83 47.60
C ASP A 410 -6.39 -16.13 47.67
N GLY A 411 -6.35 -16.90 46.59
CA GLY A 411 -6.98 -18.21 46.43
C GLY A 411 -8.24 -18.17 45.58
N PHE A 412 -8.80 -17.02 45.25
CA PHE A 412 -9.95 -16.86 44.34
C PHE A 412 -9.47 -16.68 42.89
N SER A 413 -10.34 -17.01 41.94
CA SER A 413 -10.04 -16.88 40.52
C SER A 413 -10.43 -15.49 40.01
N ASN A 414 -9.78 -15.03 38.93
CA ASN A 414 -10.09 -13.77 38.26
C ASN A 414 -11.60 -13.64 38.00
N PHE A 415 -12.23 -14.70 37.47
CA PHE A 415 -13.67 -14.73 37.20
C PHE A 415 -14.51 -14.59 38.46
N ARG A 416 -14.10 -15.22 39.58
CA ARG A 416 -14.80 -15.09 40.85
C ARG A 416 -14.78 -13.65 41.35
N GLU A 417 -13.70 -12.94 41.09
CA GLU A 417 -13.51 -11.56 41.49
C GLU A 417 -14.31 -10.60 40.62
N TYR A 418 -14.35 -10.84 39.30
CA TYR A 418 -15.26 -10.17 38.37
C TYR A 418 -16.71 -10.23 38.85
N VAL A 419 -17.26 -11.43 39.08
CA VAL A 419 -18.67 -11.56 39.50
C VAL A 419 -18.95 -11.00 40.90
N SER A 420 -17.92 -10.95 41.75
CA SER A 420 -18.04 -10.48 43.14
C SER A 420 -17.72 -9.00 43.30
N ASN A 421 -17.32 -8.35 42.19
CA ASN A 421 -16.86 -6.96 42.15
C ASN A 421 -15.71 -6.71 43.16
N SER A 422 -14.72 -7.60 43.16
CA SER A 422 -13.47 -7.48 43.89
C SER A 422 -12.28 -7.45 42.93
N SER A 423 -11.09 -7.11 43.43
CA SER A 423 -9.92 -6.80 42.59
C SER A 423 -8.97 -8.00 42.41
N PRO A 424 -8.82 -8.58 41.19
CA PRO A 424 -7.86 -9.68 40.89
C PRO A 424 -6.37 -9.31 41.02
N GLY A 425 -6.09 -8.04 41.29
CA GLY A 425 -4.75 -7.52 41.55
C GLY A 425 -4.46 -7.21 43.03
N ASP A 426 -5.41 -7.42 43.96
CA ASP A 426 -5.27 -7.05 45.38
C ASP A 426 -5.74 -8.15 46.34
N ASN A 427 -4.78 -8.95 46.83
CA ASN A 427 -5.06 -10.07 47.74
C ASN A 427 -5.68 -9.73 49.10
N SER A 428 -5.93 -8.46 49.37
CA SER A 428 -6.66 -8.00 50.54
C SER A 428 -8.13 -7.70 50.26
N ASP A 429 -8.52 -7.60 49.00
CA ASP A 429 -9.86 -7.39 48.50
C ASP A 429 -10.48 -8.71 48.00
N THR A 430 -10.79 -9.58 48.95
CA THR A 430 -11.36 -10.90 48.65
C THR A 430 -12.86 -10.81 48.35
N PRO A 431 -13.40 -11.61 47.41
CA PRO A 431 -14.84 -11.78 47.19
C PRO A 431 -15.69 -11.92 48.47
N VAL A 432 -16.75 -11.12 48.60
CA VAL A 432 -17.69 -11.26 49.72
C VAL A 432 -18.56 -12.49 49.50
N LEU A 433 -18.41 -13.50 50.35
CA LEU A 433 -19.26 -14.68 50.35
C LEU A 433 -20.71 -14.30 50.67
N LEU A 434 -21.53 -14.11 49.63
CA LEU A 434 -22.96 -13.89 49.74
C LEU A 434 -23.64 -15.19 50.17
N GLY A 435 -23.66 -15.43 51.48
CA GLY A 435 -24.55 -16.40 52.11
C GLY A 435 -24.02 -17.83 52.17
N ASP A 436 -23.10 -18.08 53.10
CA ASP A 436 -23.07 -19.39 53.73
C ASP A 436 -24.45 -19.67 54.35
N TYR A 437 -24.96 -20.88 54.13
CA TYR A 437 -25.79 -21.52 55.12
C TYR A 437 -25.11 -22.84 55.48
N GLU A 438 -23.96 -22.76 56.16
CA GLU A 438 -23.21 -23.96 56.55
C GLU A 438 -22.98 -24.07 58.08
N PRO A 439 -23.19 -25.27 58.67
CA PRO A 439 -22.85 -25.58 60.05
C PRO A 439 -21.54 -26.37 60.22
N ASP A 440 -20.82 -26.73 59.15
CA ASP A 440 -19.39 -27.08 59.20
C ASP A 440 -18.52 -25.84 58.97
N SER A 441 -17.22 -26.01 59.20
CA SER A 441 -16.31 -24.92 59.55
C SER A 441 -15.28 -24.60 58.46
N ASP A 442 -15.48 -25.11 57.26
CA ASP A 442 -14.91 -24.62 56.01
C ASP A 442 -15.82 -23.52 55.43
N VAL A 443 -15.23 -22.75 54.52
CA VAL A 443 -15.77 -21.46 54.05
C VAL A 443 -15.93 -21.54 52.52
N ASP A 444 -16.40 -22.70 52.04
CA ASP A 444 -16.42 -23.08 50.62
C ASP A 444 -17.84 -23.25 50.05
N GLY A 445 -18.87 -23.46 50.88
CA GLY A 445 -20.27 -23.26 50.48
C GLY A 445 -20.95 -24.42 49.76
N LEU A 446 -20.40 -25.65 49.81
CA LEU A 446 -21.05 -26.84 49.25
C LEU A 446 -20.99 -28.08 50.18
N ASP A 447 -22.09 -28.39 50.86
CA ASP A 447 -22.27 -29.66 51.58
C ASP A 447 -22.34 -30.88 50.61
N LEU A 448 -21.17 -31.47 50.34
CA LEU A 448 -20.96 -32.65 49.48
C LEU A 448 -21.86 -33.85 49.87
N ALA A 449 -22.37 -33.89 51.10
CA ALA A 449 -23.25 -34.95 51.57
C ALA A 449 -24.66 -34.94 50.94
N LYS A 450 -25.13 -33.78 50.41
CA LYS A 450 -26.41 -33.69 49.69
C LYS A 450 -26.30 -34.05 48.20
N PHE A 451 -25.11 -33.94 47.60
CA PHE A 451 -24.92 -34.10 46.15
C PHE A 451 -24.80 -35.57 45.70
N ALA A 452 -24.21 -36.45 46.52
CA ALA A 452 -24.05 -37.86 46.19
C ALA A 452 -25.37 -38.64 46.03
N GLY A 453 -26.47 -38.15 46.62
CA GLY A 453 -27.78 -38.80 46.57
C GLY A 453 -28.61 -38.52 45.30
N LYS A 454 -28.32 -37.42 44.58
CA LYS A 454 -29.16 -36.93 43.46
C LYS A 454 -28.70 -37.37 42.06
N PHE A 455 -27.44 -37.79 41.89
CA PHE A 455 -26.89 -38.25 40.61
C PHE A 455 -27.63 -39.46 39.98
N GLN A 456 -28.39 -40.22 40.78
CA GLN A 456 -29.06 -41.45 40.31
C GLN A 456 -30.51 -41.25 39.86
N ALA A 457 -31.12 -40.08 40.05
CA ALA A 457 -32.57 -39.89 39.87
C ALA A 457 -32.99 -38.99 38.69
N GLU A 458 -32.09 -38.20 38.10
CA GLU A 458 -32.51 -37.11 37.19
C GLU A 458 -32.05 -37.19 35.72
N PHE A 459 -31.28 -38.20 35.32
CA PHE A 459 -31.07 -38.54 33.89
C PHE A 459 -32.29 -39.24 33.23
N GLY A 460 -33.51 -38.89 33.63
CA GLY A 460 -34.73 -39.52 33.16
C GLY A 460 -35.97 -38.63 33.04
N ARG A 461 -35.86 -37.30 33.20
CA ARG A 461 -37.00 -36.40 33.00
C ARG A 461 -36.83 -35.57 31.74
N GLN A 462 -37.56 -35.99 30.69
CA GLN A 462 -37.97 -35.08 29.63
C GLN A 462 -39.08 -34.18 30.18
N ASN A 463 -38.95 -32.87 29.98
CA ASN A 463 -39.90 -31.78 30.28
C ASN A 463 -39.66 -31.04 31.61
N CYS A 464 -38.72 -30.10 31.59
CA CYS A 464 -38.66 -29.00 32.55
C CYS A 464 -39.67 -27.90 32.15
N SER A 465 -40.28 -27.21 33.13
CA SER A 465 -41.19 -26.07 32.90
C SER A 465 -41.07 -25.04 34.04
N PRO A 466 -41.60 -23.81 33.85
CA PRO A 466 -41.50 -22.73 34.85
C PRO A 466 -42.11 -23.06 36.23
N ASP A 467 -42.96 -24.08 36.32
CA ASP A 467 -43.61 -24.49 37.57
C ASP A 467 -42.87 -25.62 38.30
N ASN A 468 -41.74 -26.11 37.77
CA ASN A 468 -40.93 -27.15 38.40
C ASN A 468 -39.45 -27.12 37.91
N PRO A 469 -38.63 -26.17 38.41
CA PRO A 469 -37.21 -26.09 38.09
C PRO A 469 -36.41 -27.24 38.73
N CYS A 470 -35.43 -27.77 37.99
CA CYS A 470 -34.46 -28.72 38.52
C CYS A 470 -33.50 -27.94 39.42
N THR A 471 -33.27 -28.41 40.65
CA THR A 471 -32.58 -27.63 41.69
C THR A 471 -31.07 -27.90 41.66
N CYS A 472 -30.36 -27.12 40.86
CA CYS A 472 -28.94 -26.76 40.93
C CYS A 472 -28.91 -25.34 40.33
N ASP A 473 -28.77 -24.32 41.16
CA ASP A 473 -28.77 -22.89 40.81
C ASP A 473 -27.88 -22.28 41.91
N ILE A 474 -26.58 -22.23 41.62
CA ILE A 474 -25.47 -21.92 42.54
C ILE A 474 -25.28 -20.42 42.65
N ASP A 475 -25.54 -19.67 41.57
CA ASP A 475 -25.43 -18.19 41.56
C ASP A 475 -26.76 -17.48 41.90
N GLY A 476 -27.89 -18.20 41.93
CA GLY A 476 -29.18 -17.73 42.41
C GLY A 476 -29.99 -16.96 41.36
N ASP A 477 -29.67 -17.12 40.08
CA ASP A 477 -30.30 -16.42 38.96
C ASP A 477 -31.61 -17.08 38.48
N GLY A 478 -31.84 -18.32 38.92
CA GLY A 478 -33.06 -19.07 38.67
C GLY A 478 -32.99 -20.12 37.56
N ASP A 479 -31.82 -20.37 36.95
CA ASP A 479 -31.63 -21.50 36.04
C ASP A 479 -30.38 -22.37 36.33
N PHE A 480 -29.92 -23.17 35.36
CA PHE A 480 -28.72 -24.00 35.50
C PHE A 480 -27.93 -23.92 34.21
N ASP A 481 -26.78 -23.26 34.24
CA ASP A 481 -26.01 -22.96 33.04
C ASP A 481 -24.50 -23.22 33.19
N LEU A 482 -23.69 -22.57 32.34
CA LEU A 482 -22.23 -22.75 32.34
C LEU A 482 -21.60 -22.16 33.61
N PHE A 483 -22.18 -21.11 34.18
CA PHE A 483 -21.65 -20.41 35.36
C PHE A 483 -21.77 -21.29 36.61
N ASP A 484 -22.89 -21.99 36.77
CA ASP A 484 -23.02 -23.01 37.81
C ASP A 484 -21.99 -24.13 37.70
N LEU A 485 -21.62 -24.51 36.47
CA LEU A 485 -20.65 -25.57 36.23
C LEU A 485 -19.23 -25.13 36.58
N ILE A 486 -18.88 -23.87 36.28
CA ILE A 486 -17.57 -23.26 36.58
C ILE A 486 -17.35 -23.18 38.10
N PHE A 487 -18.32 -22.61 38.83
CA PHE A 487 -18.27 -22.56 40.31
C PHE A 487 -18.16 -23.95 40.92
N PHE A 488 -18.83 -24.95 40.35
CA PHE A 488 -18.72 -26.34 40.79
C PHE A 488 -17.33 -26.94 40.54
N THR A 489 -16.66 -26.62 39.43
CA THR A 489 -15.34 -27.17 39.09
C THR A 489 -14.19 -26.58 39.91
N GLU A 490 -14.21 -25.28 40.19
CA GLU A 490 -13.21 -24.63 41.05
C GLU A 490 -13.17 -25.26 42.44
N ASP A 491 -14.36 -25.48 43.00
CA ASP A 491 -14.52 -26.01 44.35
C ASP A 491 -14.10 -27.48 44.45
N PHE A 492 -14.40 -28.29 43.42
CA PHE A 492 -13.94 -29.68 43.34
C PHE A 492 -12.40 -29.79 43.24
N GLY A 493 -11.74 -28.79 42.66
CA GLY A 493 -10.29 -28.66 42.58
C GLY A 493 -9.63 -28.38 43.94
N ARG A 494 -10.28 -27.58 44.80
CA ARG A 494 -9.82 -27.29 46.16
C ARG A 494 -9.91 -28.49 47.10
N VAL A 495 -10.92 -29.35 46.94
CA VAL A 495 -11.13 -30.55 47.80
C VAL A 495 -10.12 -31.68 47.52
N GLN A 496 -9.42 -31.67 46.38
CA GLN A 496 -8.46 -32.74 45.99
C GLN A 496 -6.96 -32.45 46.26
N GLN A 497 -6.58 -31.36 46.94
CA GLN A 497 -5.20 -31.13 47.38
C GLN A 497 -4.85 -31.69 48.77
#